data_AF-A0A537JRG1-F1
#
_entry.id   AF-A0A537JRG1-F1
#
_cell.length_a   1.000
_cell.length_b   1.000
_cell.length_c   1.000
_cell.angle_alpha   90.00
_cell.angle_beta   90.00
_cell.angle_gamma   90.00
#
_symmetry.space_group_name_H-M   'P 1'
#
loop_
_entity.id
_entity.type
_entity.pdbx_description
1 polymer ?
#
loop_
_entity_poly.entity_id
_entity_poly.type
_entity_poly.pdbx_seq_one_letter_code
_entity_poly.pdbx_strand_id
1 'polypeptide(L)'
;MKKLDILIVKAFVGPFVATFFITLLVLVMQFFWLWIDDFVGKGLSTGIILEFTWYQMAALVPLALPLAVLLSSLMTFGNLSESFELVAIKSAGISLLRFMRPLFIVSLFLCFLAFLFANYVMPVAVLKSKTLLGDIYITKPAFELKEGV
;
A
#
# COMPACT_ATOMS: atom_id res chain seq x y z
N MET A 1 -15.43 -19.68 -16.88
CA MET A 1 -15.00 -19.56 -15.47
C MET A 1 -16.06 -20.20 -14.60
N LYS A 2 -15.67 -21.05 -13.65
CA LYS A 2 -16.66 -21.74 -12.80
C LYS A 2 -17.21 -20.71 -11.80
N LYS A 3 -18.48 -20.82 -11.40
CA LYS A 3 -19.13 -19.90 -10.43
C LYS A 3 -18.31 -19.74 -9.13
N LEU A 4 -17.59 -20.79 -8.75
CA LEU A 4 -16.67 -20.83 -7.61
C LEU A 4 -15.49 -19.85 -7.74
N ASP A 5 -14.90 -19.74 -8.93
CA ASP A 5 -13.75 -18.85 -9.16
C ASP A 5 -14.16 -17.38 -8.99
N ILE A 6 -15.36 -17.03 -9.49
CA ILE A 6 -15.93 -15.68 -9.39
C ILE A 6 -16.26 -15.33 -7.94
N LEU A 7 -16.77 -16.29 -7.17
CA LEU A 7 -17.07 -16.10 -5.74
C LEU A 7 -15.79 -15.75 -4.97
N ILE A 8 -14.70 -16.49 -5.20
CA ILE A 8 -13.41 -16.26 -4.54
C ILE A 8 -12.84 -14.90 -4.91
N VAL A 9 -12.85 -14.53 -6.19
CA VAL A 9 -12.35 -13.22 -6.63
C VAL A 9 -13.19 -12.09 -6.03
N LYS A 10 -14.52 -12.21 -6.02
CA LYS A 10 -15.40 -11.20 -5.42
C LYS A 10 -15.19 -11.08 -3.90
N ALA A 11 -15.00 -12.21 -3.22
CA ALA A 11 -14.71 -12.25 -1.80
C ALA A 11 -13.33 -11.67 -1.46
N PHE A 12 -12.37 -11.72 -2.38
CA PHE A 12 -11.03 -11.14 -2.22
C PHE A 12 -10.95 -9.64 -2.51
N VAL A 13 -11.60 -9.18 -3.59
CA VAL A 13 -11.49 -7.78 -4.05
C VAL A 13 -12.01 -6.79 -3.01
N GLY A 14 -13.11 -7.10 -2.32
CA GLY A 14 -13.67 -6.23 -1.28
C GLY A 14 -12.68 -5.95 -0.14
N PRO A 15 -12.24 -6.99 0.59
CA PRO A 15 -11.20 -6.87 1.62
C PRO A 15 -9.90 -6.27 1.10
N PHE A 16 -9.45 -6.63 -0.11
CA PHE A 16 -8.21 -6.09 -0.71
C PHE A 16 -8.24 -4.58 -0.87
N VAL A 17 -9.32 -4.02 -1.41
CA VAL A 17 -9.45 -2.57 -1.59
C VAL A 17 -9.46 -1.88 -0.23
N ALA A 18 -10.23 -2.39 0.73
CA ALA A 18 -10.31 -1.83 2.07
C ALA A 18 -8.95 -1.86 2.79
N THR A 19 -8.30 -3.02 2.82
CA THR A 19 -7.00 -3.18 3.50
C THR A 19 -5.92 -2.36 2.82
N PHE A 20 -5.92 -2.24 1.50
CA PHE A 20 -4.97 -1.42 0.75
C PHE A 20 -5.06 0.06 1.13
N PHE A 21 -6.27 0.64 1.14
CA PHE A 21 -6.43 2.03 1.53
C PHE A 21 -6.11 2.26 3.01
N ILE A 22 -6.49 1.34 3.89
CA ILE A 22 -6.18 1.44 5.32
C ILE A 22 -4.67 1.37 5.55
N THR A 23 -3.97 0.38 4.97
CA THR A 23 -2.51 0.25 5.15
C THR A 23 -1.76 1.43 4.55
N LEU A 24 -2.19 1.93 3.40
CA LEU A 24 -1.59 3.10 2.76
C LEU A 24 -1.76 4.35 3.63
N LEU A 25 -2.96 4.58 4.18
CA LEU A 25 -3.22 5.71 5.09
C LEU A 25 -2.38 5.60 6.37
N VAL A 26 -2.31 4.41 6.97
CA VAL A 26 -1.50 4.16 8.17
C VAL A 26 -0.01 4.42 7.90
N LEU A 27 0.52 3.95 6.77
CA LEU A 27 1.92 4.19 6.38
C LEU A 27 2.21 5.68 6.16
N VAL A 28 1.29 6.42 5.55
CA VAL A 28 1.42 7.87 5.39
C VAL A 28 1.44 8.57 6.74
N MET A 29 0.52 8.21 7.65
CA MET A 29 0.52 8.77 9.01
C MET A 29 1.79 8.43 9.79
N GLN A 30 2.30 7.20 9.65
CA GLN A 30 3.59 6.80 10.23
C GLN A 30 4.73 7.66 9.68
N PHE A 31 4.71 7.95 8.38
CA PHE A 31 5.71 8.84 7.77
C PHE A 31 5.62 10.25 8.35
N PHE A 32 4.43 10.84 8.43
CA PHE A 32 4.26 12.17 9.02
C PHE A 32 4.71 12.25 10.47
N TRP A 33 4.48 11.19 11.25
CA TRP A 33 4.97 11.12 12.63
C TRP A 33 6.50 11.17 12.70
N LEU A 34 7.19 10.40 11.86
CA LEU A 34 8.65 10.36 11.84
C LEU A 34 9.29 11.67 11.39
N TRP A 35 8.62 12.43 10.54
CA TRP A 35 9.13 13.67 9.94
C TRP A 35 8.51 14.93 10.56
N ILE A 36 7.76 14.80 11.65
CA ILE A 36 7.01 15.92 12.24
C ILE A 36 7.93 17.07 12.64
N ASP A 37 9.12 16.77 13.18
CA ASP A 37 10.11 17.77 13.59
C ASP A 37 10.73 18.50 12.37
N ASP A 38 10.78 17.84 11.21
CA ASP A 38 11.27 18.43 9.96
C ASP A 38 10.22 19.30 9.26
N PHE A 39 8.93 19.02 9.47
CA PHE A 39 7.81 19.80 8.93
C PHE A 39 7.44 20.99 9.83
N VAL A 40 7.53 20.82 11.15
CA VAL A 40 7.19 21.84 12.14
C VAL A 40 8.35 22.84 12.25
N GLY A 41 8.14 24.04 11.70
CA GLY A 41 9.09 25.16 11.79
C GLY A 41 9.65 25.66 10.46
N LYS A 42 9.54 24.89 9.35
CA LYS A 42 10.13 25.27 8.05
C LYS A 42 9.29 26.19 7.16
N GLY A 43 8.15 26.72 7.63
CA GLY A 43 7.32 27.70 6.89
C GLY A 43 6.97 27.25 5.46
N LEU A 44 6.69 25.96 5.27
CA LEU A 44 6.45 25.35 3.98
C LEU A 44 5.11 25.83 3.39
N SER A 45 5.11 26.15 2.08
CA SER A 45 3.87 26.41 1.34
C SER A 45 2.99 25.16 1.34
N THR A 46 1.70 25.30 1.66
CA THR A 46 0.72 24.21 1.69
C THR A 46 0.68 23.41 0.38
N GLY A 47 0.98 24.06 -0.76
CA GLY A 47 1.05 23.38 -2.06
C GLY A 47 2.22 22.39 -2.16
N ILE A 48 3.38 22.74 -1.60
CA ILE A 48 4.57 21.87 -1.60
C ILE A 48 4.35 20.68 -0.67
N ILE A 49 3.69 20.89 0.47
CA ILE A 49 3.33 19.80 1.40
C ILE A 49 2.41 18.79 0.71
N LEU A 50 1.42 19.25 -0.05
CA LEU A 50 0.50 18.36 -0.76
C LEU A 50 1.20 17.58 -1.88
N GLU A 51 2.06 18.23 -2.67
CA GLU A 51 2.81 17.56 -3.73
C GLU A 51 3.79 16.53 -3.15
N PHE A 52 4.48 16.89 -2.07
CA PHE A 52 5.36 15.99 -1.34
C PHE A 52 4.61 14.77 -0.79
N THR A 53 3.43 15.00 -0.18
CA THR A 53 2.57 13.93 0.33
C THR A 53 2.17 12.97 -0.78
N TRP A 54 1.83 13.50 -1.96
CA TRP A 54 1.46 12.67 -3.11
C TRP A 54 2.61 11.78 -3.59
N TYR A 55 3.83 12.33 -3.71
CA TYR A 55 5.01 11.52 -4.03
C TYR A 55 5.32 10.48 -2.93
N GLN A 56 5.11 10.85 -1.67
CA GLN A 56 5.33 9.95 -0.55
C GLN A 56 4.32 8.80 -0.54
N MET A 57 3.05 9.06 -0.84
CA MET A 57 2.03 8.03 -1.04
C MET A 57 2.48 7.06 -2.15
N ALA A 58 2.92 7.57 -3.30
CA ALA A 58 3.40 6.75 -4.41
C ALA A 58 4.64 5.91 -4.04
N ALA A 59 5.55 6.44 -3.22
CA ALA A 59 6.72 5.72 -2.73
C ALA A 59 6.38 4.60 -1.73
N LEU A 60 5.25 4.72 -1.00
CA LEU A 60 4.79 3.75 -0.01
C LEU A 60 3.89 2.65 -0.59
N VAL A 61 3.33 2.84 -1.79
CA VAL A 61 2.49 1.82 -2.48
C VAL A 61 3.17 0.44 -2.57
N PRO A 62 4.46 0.32 -2.94
CA PRO A 62 5.12 -0.99 -3.02
C PRO A 62 5.21 -1.73 -1.67
N LEU A 63 5.21 -1.01 -0.55
CA LEU A 63 5.15 -1.59 0.80
C LEU A 63 3.72 -1.91 1.22
N ALA A 64 2.76 -1.06 0.85
CA ALA A 64 1.35 -1.24 1.17
C ALA A 64 0.72 -2.44 0.44
N LEU A 65 1.11 -2.69 -0.81
CA LEU A 65 0.59 -3.79 -1.65
C LEU A 65 0.75 -5.19 -1.02
N PRO A 66 1.96 -5.67 -0.65
CA PRO A 66 2.12 -7.01 -0.09
C PRO A 66 1.39 -7.17 1.25
N LEU A 67 1.36 -6.12 2.08
CA LEU A 67 0.61 -6.11 3.35
C LEU A 67 -0.90 -6.23 3.10
N ALA A 68 -1.42 -5.47 2.14
CA ALA A 68 -2.83 -5.51 1.76
C ALA A 68 -3.24 -6.87 1.20
N VAL A 69 -2.41 -7.49 0.36
CA VAL A 69 -2.62 -8.85 -0.18
C VAL A 69 -2.66 -9.89 0.93
N LEU A 70 -1.76 -9.80 1.90
CA LEU A 70 -1.71 -10.73 3.02
C LEU A 70 -2.97 -10.63 3.89
N LEU A 71 -3.32 -9.41 4.32
CA LEU A 71 -4.49 -9.15 5.17
C LEU A 71 -5.80 -9.52 4.47
N SER A 72 -5.94 -9.16 3.19
CA SER A 72 -7.14 -9.49 2.42
C SER A 72 -7.29 -10.98 2.16
N SER A 73 -6.20 -11.70 1.89
CA SER A 73 -6.22 -13.16 1.78
C SER A 73 -6.71 -13.79 3.08
N LEU A 74 -6.17 -13.33 4.22
CA LEU A 74 -6.57 -13.80 5.54
C LEU A 74 -8.06 -13.55 5.80
N MET A 75 -8.56 -12.34 5.53
CA MET A 75 -9.98 -12.00 5.69
C MET A 75 -10.87 -12.82 4.75
N THR A 76 -10.44 -13.05 3.52
CA THR A 76 -11.20 -13.85 2.54
C THR A 76 -11.37 -15.29 3.02
N PHE A 77 -10.28 -15.96 3.38
CA PHE A 77 -10.35 -17.32 3.89
C PHE A 77 -11.03 -17.40 5.28
N GLY A 78 -10.87 -16.37 6.11
CA GLY A 78 -11.56 -16.24 7.40
C GLY A 78 -13.08 -16.18 7.23
N ASN A 79 -13.58 -15.27 6.40
CA ASN A 79 -15.01 -15.10 6.14
C ASN A 79 -15.63 -16.35 5.50
N LEU A 80 -14.91 -17.01 4.59
CA LEU A 80 -15.38 -18.26 3.97
C LEU A 80 -15.34 -19.45 4.93
N SER A 81 -14.47 -19.40 5.94
CA SER A 81 -14.46 -20.39 7.03
C SER A 81 -15.60 -20.16 8.01
N GLU A 82 -15.93 -18.90 8.34
CA GLU A 82 -17.00 -18.53 9.27
C GLU A 82 -18.39 -18.82 8.68
N SER A 83 -18.58 -18.57 7.39
CA SER A 83 -19.82 -18.87 6.66
C SER A 83 -20.02 -20.37 6.34
N PHE A 84 -19.11 -21.24 6.79
CA PHE A 84 -19.06 -22.68 6.46
C PHE A 84 -19.01 -22.99 4.95
N GLU A 85 -18.84 -22.01 4.07
CA GLU A 85 -18.72 -22.21 2.62
C GLU A 85 -17.49 -23.04 2.29
N LEU A 86 -16.37 -22.78 2.96
CA LEU A 86 -15.12 -23.52 2.79
C LEU A 86 -15.28 -25.00 3.21
N VAL A 87 -16.03 -25.25 4.28
CA VAL A 87 -16.34 -26.60 4.77
C VAL A 87 -17.28 -27.33 3.81
N ALA A 88 -18.33 -26.65 3.31
CA ALA A 88 -19.27 -27.21 2.35
C ALA A 88 -18.58 -27.61 1.03
N ILE A 89 -17.68 -26.77 0.52
CA ILE A 89 -16.89 -27.04 -0.70
C ILE A 89 -16.00 -28.27 -0.51
N LYS A 90 -15.34 -28.39 0.66
CA LYS A 90 -14.46 -29.52 0.97
C LYS A 90 -15.27 -30.82 1.12
N SER A 91 -16.43 -30.77 1.77
CA SER A 91 -17.34 -31.91 1.94
C SER A 91 -17.99 -32.35 0.61
N ALA A 92 -18.13 -31.44 -0.35
CA ALA A 92 -18.57 -31.76 -1.73
C ALA A 92 -17.48 -32.44 -2.59
N GLY A 93 -16.33 -32.80 -2.00
CA GLY A 93 -15.24 -33.51 -2.69
C GLY A 93 -14.34 -32.62 -3.54
N ILE A 94 -14.47 -31.29 -3.45
CA ILE A 94 -13.60 -30.35 -4.17
C ILE A 94 -12.31 -30.17 -3.36
N SER A 95 -11.17 -30.43 -4.00
CA SER A 95 -9.86 -30.25 -3.35
C SER A 95 -9.59 -28.77 -3.03
N LEU A 96 -9.05 -28.52 -1.83
CA LEU A 96 -8.66 -27.18 -1.38
C LEU A 96 -7.63 -26.53 -2.33
N LEU A 97 -6.75 -27.32 -2.92
CA LEU A 97 -5.78 -26.85 -3.92
C LEU A 97 -6.46 -26.27 -5.16
N ARG A 98 -7.60 -26.82 -5.59
CA ARG A 98 -8.38 -26.26 -6.71
C ARG A 98 -9.01 -24.93 -6.35
N PHE A 99 -9.44 -24.79 -5.10
CA PHE A 99 -10.01 -23.57 -4.54
C PHE A 99 -8.97 -22.44 -4.43
N MET A 100 -7.71 -22.76 -4.12
CA MET A 100 -6.65 -21.74 -3.99
C MET A 100 -6.09 -21.24 -5.34
N ARG A 101 -6.25 -21.99 -6.43
CA ARG A 101 -5.75 -21.62 -7.77
C ARG A 101 -6.16 -20.21 -8.25
N PRO A 102 -7.46 -19.82 -8.22
CA PRO A 102 -7.85 -18.49 -8.68
C PRO A 102 -7.20 -17.37 -7.85
N LEU A 103 -7.09 -17.56 -6.53
CA LEU A 103 -6.41 -16.59 -5.66
C LEU A 103 -4.91 -16.49 -5.98
N PHE A 104 -4.28 -17.62 -6.32
CA PHE A 104 -2.88 -17.67 -6.73
C PHE A 104 -2.64 -16.89 -8.03
N ILE A 105 -3.54 -16.99 -9.01
CA ILE A 105 -3.47 -16.22 -10.27
C ILE A 105 -3.62 -14.71 -10.01
N VAL A 106 -4.57 -14.33 -9.14
CA VAL A 106 -4.77 -12.93 -8.75
C VAL A 106 -3.53 -12.38 -8.02
N SER A 107 -2.96 -13.17 -7.10
CA SER A 107 -1.74 -12.80 -6.38
C SER A 107 -0.54 -12.67 -7.32
N LEU A 108 -0.39 -13.56 -8.30
CA LEU A 108 0.65 -13.47 -9.32
C LEU A 108 0.51 -12.18 -10.16
N PHE A 109 -0.72 -11.84 -10.55
CA PHE A 109 -1.02 -10.61 -11.28
C PHE A 109 -0.70 -9.37 -10.45
N LEU A 110 -1.09 -9.35 -9.16
CA LEU A 110 -0.76 -8.27 -8.22
C LEU A 110 0.74 -8.15 -7.98
N CYS A 111 1.46 -9.26 -7.91
CA CYS A 111 2.93 -9.28 -7.81
C CYS A 111 3.57 -8.64 -9.04
N PHE A 112 3.08 -8.94 -10.25
CA PHE A 112 3.57 -8.31 -11.47
C PHE A 112 3.28 -6.80 -11.50
N LEU A 113 2.08 -6.39 -11.06
CA LEU A 113 1.73 -4.97 -10.90
C LEU A 113 2.64 -4.27 -9.89
N ALA A 114 2.89 -4.91 -8.74
CA ALA A 114 3.78 -4.39 -7.70
C ALA A 114 5.22 -4.25 -8.21
N PHE A 115 5.70 -5.23 -8.97
CA PHE A 115 7.02 -5.19 -9.60
C PHE A 115 7.16 -4.04 -10.60
N LEU A 116 6.13 -3.81 -11.44
CA LEU A 116 6.10 -2.67 -12.34
C LEU A 116 6.08 -1.34 -11.58
N PHE A 117 5.26 -1.23 -10.53
CA PHE A 117 5.23 -0.03 -9.68
C PHE A 117 6.58 0.21 -9.00
N ALA A 118 7.23 -0.83 -8.49
CA ALA A 118 8.54 -0.75 -7.86
C ALA A 118 9.66 -0.38 -8.85
N ASN A 119 9.61 -0.86 -10.10
CA ASN A 119 10.64 -0.55 -11.09
C ASN A 119 10.46 0.79 -11.79
N TYR A 120 9.22 1.23 -12.03
CA TYR A 120 8.96 2.44 -12.82
C TYR A 120 8.52 3.63 -11.98
N VAL A 121 7.66 3.42 -10.97
CA VAL A 121 7.03 4.52 -10.21
C VAL A 121 7.86 4.88 -8.98
N MET A 122 8.34 3.88 -8.23
CA MET A 122 9.12 4.09 -7.01
C MET A 122 10.42 4.88 -7.24
N PRO A 123 11.29 4.59 -8.23
CA PRO A 123 12.53 5.35 -8.39
C PRO A 123 12.25 6.80 -8.78
N VAL A 124 11.23 7.06 -9.60
CA VAL A 124 10.83 8.41 -9.98
C VAL A 124 10.25 9.17 -8.79
N ALA A 125 9.41 8.53 -7.98
CA ALA A 125 8.81 9.13 -6.78
C ALA A 125 9.85 9.42 -5.70
N VAL A 126 10.78 8.49 -5.46
CA VAL A 126 11.88 8.67 -4.48
C VAL A 126 12.86 9.74 -4.96
N LEU A 127 13.21 9.76 -6.26
CA LEU A 127 14.09 10.78 -6.81
C LEU A 127 13.46 12.17 -6.72
N LYS A 128 12.19 12.32 -7.12
CA LYS A 128 11.46 13.60 -6.99
C LYS A 128 11.27 14.05 -5.54
N SER A 129 10.97 13.12 -4.63
CA SER A 129 10.86 13.42 -3.20
C SER A 129 12.19 13.92 -2.62
N LYS A 130 13.32 13.30 -3.01
CA LYS A 130 14.66 13.74 -2.62
C LYS A 130 15.06 15.08 -3.24
N THR A 131 14.73 15.34 -4.50
CA THR A 131 15.02 16.65 -5.13
C THR A 131 14.17 17.75 -4.51
N LEU A 132 12.88 17.50 -4.23
CA LEU A 132 12.02 18.46 -3.52
C LEU A 132 12.50 18.74 -2.10
N LEU A 133 12.94 17.71 -1.36
CA LEU A 133 13.58 17.89 -0.05
C LEU A 133 14.87 18.71 -0.16
N GLY A 134 15.69 18.45 -1.18
CA GLY A 134 16.89 19.23 -1.47
C GLY A 134 16.60 20.69 -1.80
N ASP A 135 15.59 20.96 -2.62
CA ASP A 135 15.16 22.32 -2.98
C ASP A 135 14.56 23.05 -1.77
N ILE A 136 13.84 22.36 -0.88
CA ILE A 136 13.37 22.92 0.40
C ILE A 136 14.56 23.26 1.31
N TYR A 137 15.61 22.43 1.33
CA TYR A 137 16.81 22.64 2.15
C TYR A 137 17.69 23.78 1.60
N ILE A 138 17.84 23.87 0.27
CA ILE A 138 18.71 24.86 -0.42
C ILE A 138 18.01 26.21 -0.61
N THR A 139 16.69 26.25 -0.83
CA THR A 139 15.93 27.51 -1.02
C THR A 139 15.65 28.23 0.30
N LYS A 140 15.85 27.57 1.45
CA LYS A 140 15.79 28.20 2.78
C LYS A 140 17.06 27.96 3.62
N PRO A 141 18.21 28.58 3.26
CA PRO A 141 19.38 28.62 4.14
C PRO A 141 19.17 29.58 5.33
N ALA A 142 17.96 30.10 5.55
CA ALA A 142 17.67 31.08 6.59
C ALA A 142 17.55 30.50 8.02
N PHE A 143 17.56 29.18 8.19
CA PHE A 143 17.50 28.55 9.52
C PHE A 143 18.79 27.81 9.93
N GLU A 144 19.85 27.84 9.12
CA GLU A 144 21.19 27.33 9.51
C GLU A 144 22.15 28.43 9.97
N LEU A 145 21.70 29.68 10.12
CA LEU A 145 22.41 30.66 10.95
C LEU A 145 22.03 30.46 12.41
N LYS A 146 22.70 29.49 13.01
CA LYS A 146 23.03 29.36 14.43
C LYS A 146 22.82 30.67 15.25
N GLU A 147 21.76 30.75 16.05
CA GLU A 147 21.84 31.34 17.39
C GLU A 147 22.19 30.16 18.30
N GLY A 148 23.36 30.00 18.90
CA GLY A 148 24.22 31.02 19.50
C GLY A 148 24.18 30.79 21.01
N VAL A 149 25.13 29.98 21.50
CA VAL A 149 25.36 29.45 22.87
C VAL A 149 24.62 28.16 23.23
#